data_AF-A0A1J5PV68-F1
#
_entry.id   AF-A0A1J5PV68-F1
#
_cell.length_a   1.000
_cell.length_b   1.000
_cell.length_c   1.000
_cell.angle_alpha   90.00
_cell.angle_beta   90.00
_cell.angle_gamma   90.00
#
_symmetry.space_group_name_H-M   'P 1'
#
loop_
_entity.id
_entity.type
_entity.pdbx_description
1 polymer ?
#
loop_
_entity_poly.entity_id
_entity_poly.type
_entity_poly.pdbx_seq_one_letter_code
_entity_poly.pdbx_strand_id
1 'polypeptide(L)'
;MLAALDNVMGWTLDFGDVKTLFDPIFKTLDHHPIHEVAGIDDCDSASIARWIHQQAHLLLPQLSRVDLYQSEGCGSIVTLHPGGPAMPV
;
A
#
# COMPACT_ATOMS: atom_id res chain seq x y z
N MET A 1 2.79 8.94 -10.06
CA MET A 1 1.72 9.47 -10.94
C MET A 1 0.63 8.42 -10.98
N LEU A 2 -0.66 8.80 -10.89
CA LEU A 2 -1.76 7.84 -10.96
C LEU A 2 -1.83 7.20 -12.36
N ALA A 3 -2.41 6.00 -12.44
CA ALA A 3 -2.59 5.30 -13.71
C ALA A 3 -3.55 6.06 -14.63
N ALA A 4 -3.19 6.16 -15.92
CA ALA A 4 -4.04 6.76 -16.93
C ALA A 4 -5.25 5.87 -17.25
N LEU A 5 -6.33 6.47 -17.71
CA LEU A 5 -7.51 5.75 -18.19
C LEU A 5 -7.21 5.11 -19.56
N ASP A 6 -7.47 3.81 -19.69
CA ASP A 6 -7.44 3.14 -20.99
C ASP A 6 -8.65 3.57 -21.84
N ASN A 7 -8.39 4.05 -23.06
CA ASN A 7 -9.41 4.62 -23.94
C ASN A 7 -10.33 3.57 -24.59
N VAL A 8 -9.96 2.29 -24.58
CA VAL A 8 -10.74 1.19 -25.17
C VAL A 8 -11.51 0.45 -24.08
N MET A 9 -10.80 0.07 -23.01
CA MET A 9 -11.37 -0.70 -21.91
C MET A 9 -12.14 0.14 -20.91
N GLY A 10 -11.84 1.44 -20.79
CA GLY A 10 -12.55 2.37 -19.92
C GLY A 10 -12.21 2.27 -18.43
N TRP A 11 -11.07 1.65 -18.08
CA TRP A 11 -10.55 1.56 -16.72
C TRP A 11 -9.07 1.91 -16.65
N THR A 12 -8.53 2.19 -15.47
CA THR A 12 -7.10 2.52 -15.29
C THR A 12 -6.26 1.25 -15.19
N LEU A 13 -6.66 0.33 -14.32
CA LEU A 13 -6.11 -1.01 -14.18
C LEU A 13 -7.24 -2.00 -13.93
N ASP A 14 -7.04 -3.21 -14.41
CA ASP A 14 -7.87 -4.35 -14.03
C ASP A 14 -7.64 -4.72 -12.56
N PHE A 15 -8.71 -4.96 -11.81
CA PHE A 15 -8.61 -5.37 -10.40
C PHE A 15 -7.93 -6.72 -10.20
N GLY A 16 -8.04 -7.64 -11.17
CA GLY A 16 -7.36 -8.92 -11.21
C GLY A 16 -5.84 -8.76 -11.32
N ASP A 17 -5.37 -7.80 -12.11
CA ASP A 17 -3.95 -7.48 -12.22
C ASP A 17 -3.43 -6.89 -10.91
N VAL A 18 -4.17 -5.95 -10.31
CA VAL A 18 -3.83 -5.39 -8.99
C VAL A 18 -3.74 -6.49 -7.93
N LYS A 19 -4.72 -7.40 -7.89
CA LYS A 19 -4.73 -8.53 -6.97
C LYS A 19 -3.53 -9.46 -7.18
N THR A 20 -3.20 -9.74 -8.44
CA THR A 20 -2.07 -10.61 -8.80
C THR A 20 -0.74 -9.98 -8.38
N LEU A 21 -0.57 -8.68 -8.59
CA LEU A 21 0.64 -7.96 -8.18
C LEU A 21 0.75 -7.81 -6.66
N PHE A 22 -0.38 -7.73 -5.95
CA PHE A 22 -0.41 -7.62 -4.49
C PHE A 22 -0.24 -8.97 -3.77
N ASP A 23 -0.53 -10.09 -4.44
CA ASP A 23 -0.55 -11.43 -3.84
C ASP A 23 0.73 -11.84 -3.07
N PRO A 24 1.97 -11.54 -3.54
CA PRO A 24 3.18 -11.85 -2.78
C PRO A 24 3.26 -11.11 -1.43
N ILE A 25 2.78 -9.87 -1.39
CA ILE A 25 2.76 -9.04 -0.18
C ILE A 25 1.72 -9.59 0.78
N PHE A 26 0.52 -9.89 0.27
CA PHE A 26 -0.55 -10.51 1.05
C PHE A 26 -0.11 -11.82 1.69
N LYS A 27 0.51 -12.73 0.94
CA LYS A 27 0.97 -14.04 1.43
C LYS A 27 2.06 -13.95 2.49
N THR A 28 2.81 -12.86 2.54
CA THR A 28 3.82 -12.63 3.58
C THR A 28 3.18 -12.26 4.92
N LEU A 29 1.97 -11.70 4.91
CA LEU A 29 1.27 -11.22 6.10
C LEU A 29 0.17 -12.18 6.56
N ASP A 30 -0.57 -12.76 5.62
CA ASP A 30 -1.70 -13.63 5.92
C ASP A 30 -1.24 -14.89 6.66
N HIS A 31 -1.85 -15.18 7.80
CA HIS A 31 -1.50 -16.32 8.67
C HIS A 31 -0.04 -16.36 9.17
N HIS A 32 0.69 -15.25 9.16
CA HIS A 32 2.06 -15.17 9.68
C HIS A 32 2.17 -14.23 10.89
N PRO A 33 3.06 -14.52 11.86
CA PRO A 33 3.35 -13.57 12.93
C PRO A 33 4.01 -12.30 12.38
N ILE A 34 3.37 -11.15 12.56
CA ILE A 34 3.84 -9.86 11.98
C ILE A 34 5.25 -9.49 12.44
N HIS A 35 5.62 -9.81 13.68
CA HIS A 35 6.94 -9.51 14.24
C HIS A 35 8.09 -10.31 13.60
N GLU A 36 7.79 -11.35 12.83
CA GLU A 36 8.79 -12.11 12.07
C GLU A 36 9.03 -11.51 10.67
N VAL A 37 8.18 -10.59 10.24
CA VAL A 37 8.27 -9.94 8.92
C VAL A 37 9.36 -8.87 8.95
N ALA A 38 10.45 -9.11 8.23
CA ALA A 38 11.55 -8.17 8.13
C ALA A 38 11.09 -6.81 7.57
N GLY A 39 11.43 -5.73 8.28
CA GLY A 39 11.08 -4.34 7.92
C GLY A 39 9.76 -3.84 8.51
N ILE A 40 9.08 -4.64 9.34
CA ILE A 40 7.99 -4.15 10.20
C ILE A 40 8.54 -3.99 11.62
N ASP A 41 8.84 -2.75 12.01
CA ASP A 41 9.57 -2.47 13.26
C ASP A 41 8.70 -2.67 14.51
N ASP A 42 7.50 -2.08 14.55
CA ASP A 42 6.70 -1.96 15.79
C ASP A 42 5.38 -2.75 15.78
N CYS A 43 5.13 -3.58 14.76
CA CYS A 43 3.89 -4.35 14.56
C CYS A 43 2.57 -3.54 14.62
N ASP A 44 2.64 -2.21 14.59
CA ASP A 44 1.48 -1.34 14.64
C ASP A 44 0.88 -1.10 13.24
N SER A 45 -0.34 -0.58 13.19
CA SER A 45 -1.05 -0.36 11.92
C SER A 45 -0.28 0.58 10.98
N ALA A 46 0.44 1.57 11.53
CA ALA A 46 1.21 2.53 10.76
C ALA A 46 2.46 1.91 10.12
N SER A 47 3.19 1.07 10.87
CA SER A 47 4.38 0.37 10.38
C SER A 47 4.02 -0.69 9.35
N ILE A 48 2.95 -1.45 9.59
CA ILE A 48 2.46 -2.42 8.60
C ILE A 48 1.99 -1.70 7.32
N ALA A 49 1.19 -0.63 7.43
CA ALA A 49 0.73 0.12 6.25
C ALA A 49 1.89 0.72 5.45
N ARG A 50 2.92 1.24 6.13
CA ARG A 50 4.12 1.78 5.50
C ARG A 50 4.91 0.70 4.77
N TRP A 51 5.09 -0.44 5.41
CA TRP A 51 5.76 -1.59 4.80
C TRP A 51 5.00 -2.08 3.57
N ILE A 52 3.69 -2.27 3.67
CA ILE A 52 2.83 -2.65 2.54
C ILE A 52 2.98 -1.65 1.40
N HIS A 53 2.92 -0.35 1.70
CA HIS A 53 3.07 0.70 0.70
C HIS A 53 4.44 0.64 0.01
N GLN A 54 5.53 0.45 0.76
CA GLN A 54 6.88 0.31 0.19
C GLN A 54 6.98 -0.91 -0.74
N GLN A 55 6.51 -2.08 -0.32
CA GLN A 55 6.55 -3.28 -1.15
C GLN A 55 5.64 -3.16 -2.38
N ALA A 56 4.41 -2.66 -2.19
CA ALA A 56 3.43 -2.54 -3.26
C ALA A 56 3.85 -1.47 -4.29
N HIS A 57 4.49 -0.38 -3.88
CA HIS A 57 4.95 0.65 -4.80
C HIS A 57 6.02 0.15 -5.78
N LEU A 58 6.84 -0.84 -5.39
CA LEU A 58 7.83 -1.47 -6.30
C LEU A 58 7.15 -2.25 -7.44
N LEU A 59 5.97 -2.82 -7.19
CA LEU A 59 5.22 -3.64 -8.15
C LEU A 59 4.13 -2.83 -8.87
N LEU A 60 3.61 -1.80 -8.21
CA LEU A 60 2.56 -0.90 -8.67
C LEU A 60 3.04 0.56 -8.50
N PRO A 61 3.90 1.10 -9.40
CA PRO A 61 4.42 2.47 -9.29
C PRO A 61 3.34 3.56 -9.29
N GLN A 62 2.14 3.23 -9.78
CA GLN A 62 0.96 4.10 -9.76
C GLN A 62 0.13 4.04 -8.46
N LEU A 63 0.54 3.21 -7.49
CA LEU A 63 -0.04 3.19 -6.15
C LEU A 63 0.07 4.59 -5.51
N SER A 64 -1.06 5.12 -5.07
CA SER A 64 -1.13 6.44 -4.43
C SER A 64 -1.29 6.38 -2.92
N ARG A 65 -1.94 5.31 -2.42
CA ARG A 65 -2.36 5.20 -1.03
C ARG A 65 -2.54 3.75 -0.61
N VAL A 66 -2.22 3.46 0.64
CA VAL A 66 -2.56 2.22 1.34
C VAL A 66 -3.38 2.58 2.57
N ASP A 67 -4.55 1.94 2.70
CA ASP A 67 -5.42 2.05 3.86
C ASP A 67 -5.38 0.71 4.60
N LEU A 68 -5.00 0.72 5.88
CA LEU A 68 -4.96 -0.47 6.71
C LEU A 68 -5.83 -0.27 7.94
N TYR A 69 -6.76 -1.18 8.15
CA TYR A 69 -7.68 -1.16 9.29
C TYR A 69 -7.38 -2.36 10.19
N GLN A 70 -6.97 -2.09 11.43
CA GLN A 70 -6.79 -3.13 12.44
C GLN A 70 -8.14 -3.61 12.97
N SER A 71 -9.08 -2.68 13.11
CA SER A 71 -10.47 -2.94 13.49
C SER A 71 -11.38 -1.93 12.79
N GLU A 72 -12.70 -2.12 12.92
CA GLU A 72 -13.66 -1.14 12.43
C GLU A 72 -13.37 0.25 13.06
N GLY A 73 -13.28 1.27 12.21
CA GLY A 73 -13.01 2.65 12.62
C GLY A 73 -11.59 2.93 13.13
N CYS A 74 -10.69 1.94 13.22
CA CYS A 74 -9.32 2.13 13.71
C CYS A 74 -8.29 1.62 12.69
N GLY A 75 -7.43 2.51 12.22
CA GLY A 75 -6.47 2.19 11.17
C GLY A 75 -5.50 3.31 10.89
N SER A 76 -4.67 3.08 9.87
CA SER A 76 -3.66 4.00 9.37
C SER A 76 -3.78 4.14 7.85
N ILE A 77 -3.53 5.35 7.36
CA ILE A 77 -3.49 5.67 5.94
C ILE A 77 -2.09 6.15 5.61
N VAL A 78 -1.45 5.53 4.61
CA VAL A 78 -0.14 5.92 4.11
C VAL A 78 -0.27 6.36 2.66
N THR A 79 0.18 7.59 2.38
CA THR A 79 0.25 8.15 1.03
C THR A 79 1.69 8.50 0.68
N LEU A 80 2.00 8.44 -0.62
CA LEU A 80 3.24 9.00 -1.15
C LEU A 80 3.07 10.51 -1.26
N HIS A 81 3.81 11.30 -0.47
CA HIS A 81 3.75 12.76 -0.55
C HIS A 81 4.49 13.24 -1.81
N PRO A 82 3.81 13.72 -2.85
CA PRO A 82 4.47 14.32 -3.99
C PRO A 82 4.73 15.78 -3.62
N GLY A 83 5.79 16.05 -2.84
CA GLY A 83 6.37 17.39 -2.71
C GLY A 83 5.43 18.54 -2.27
N GLY A 84 4.49 18.32 -1.35
CA GLY A 84 3.84 19.44 -0.64
C GLY A 84 4.80 20.15 0.32
N PRO A 85 4.56 21.42 0.66
CA PRO A 85 5.56 22.29 1.30
C PRO A 85 6.10 21.65 2.58
N ALA A 86 7.41 21.73 2.75
CA ALA A 86 8.03 21.48 4.05
C ALA A 86 7.31 22.38 5.05
N MET A 87 6.69 21.79 6.07
CA MET A 87 6.14 22.54 7.18
C MET A 87 7.25 23.45 7.73
N PRO A 88 7.09 24.78 7.74
CA PRO A 88 8.07 25.63 8.38
C PRO A 88 8.08 25.30 9.87
N VAL A 89 9.29 25.11 10.41
CA VAL A 89 9.56 25.04 11.85
C VAL A 89 9.35 26.40 12.50
#